data_AF-A0A837DW43-F1
#
_entry.id   AF-A0A837DW43-F1
#
_cell.length_a   1.000
_cell.length_b   1.000
_cell.length_c   1.000
_cell.angle_alpha   90.00
_cell.angle_beta   90.00
_cell.angle_gamma   90.00
#
_symmetry.space_group_name_H-M   'P 1'
#
loop_
_entity.id
_entity.type
_entity.pdbx_description
1 polymer ?
#
loop_
_entity_poly.entity_id
_entity_poly.type
_entity_poly.pdbx_seq_one_letter_code
_entity_poly.pdbx_strand_id
1 'polypeptide(L)'
;MTEKIPELGGEYKYGFKDDIKPIYTTGEGLTEEIVRKISEAKNEPEWMLDFRLKAYETYKNLSMPDFGPDLSPLDFEHINYFRRDSEGVARDWDEVPEEIKKTFDRLGVPQAERKYLAGSSAQYESEVVYHNMREDFDKLGIVFMDTDSAVKEYPELVKKYFGKLVSPSDNKMAALNSAVWSGGSFIYVPKNVKINVPIQSYFRINAGNSGQFERTLIIVDEGASINYVEGCTAPNYSRDSLHAAVVEVYCLKDSYCRYTTIQNWSDNVYSLETKRARALENATMEWVDGNLGSKVTMKYPSVYLDGKGARGTMLSIAFAGKDIDSDTGARMIHNAPNTTSSIVSKSLCKDGGRVDYRGHVRFGRKSDGSFAHVECDTIIMDDKSASDTIPYNEILNGNVSMEHEAKVSKISEEQLYYLMSRGIPEERATEMIVMGFVEPFTKELPMEYAVELNRLINYQMEGSVG
;
A
#
# COMPACT_ATOMS: atom_id res chain seq x y z
N MET A 1 -51.91 0.29 8.66
CA MET A 1 -51.40 0.55 7.31
C MET A 1 -49.92 0.80 7.46
N THR A 2 -49.14 -0.19 7.04
CA THR A 2 -47.68 -0.23 7.10
C THR A 2 -47.13 0.63 5.97
N GLU A 3 -46.68 1.84 6.29
CA GLU A 3 -45.85 2.62 5.39
C GLU A 3 -44.42 2.07 5.44
N LYS A 4 -43.94 1.64 4.28
CA LYS A 4 -42.58 1.13 4.07
C LYS A 4 -41.58 2.26 4.31
N ILE A 5 -40.69 2.05 5.28
CA ILE A 5 -39.44 2.79 5.44
C ILE A 5 -38.62 2.56 4.17
N PRO A 6 -38.12 3.61 3.48
CA PRO A 6 -37.26 3.42 2.33
C PRO A 6 -35.94 2.77 2.80
N GLU A 7 -35.55 1.67 2.15
CA GLU A 7 -34.22 1.10 2.27
C GLU A 7 -33.19 2.16 1.88
N LEU A 8 -32.57 2.79 2.89
CA LEU A 8 -31.41 3.66 2.72
C LEU A 8 -30.15 2.80 2.73
N GLY A 9 -30.01 1.94 1.72
CA GLY A 9 -28.71 1.45 1.29
C GLY A 9 -28.05 2.58 0.51
N GLY A 10 -27.19 3.35 1.18
CA GLY A 10 -26.42 4.40 0.52
C GLY A 10 -25.49 3.77 -0.51
N GLU A 11 -25.79 3.95 -1.80
CA GLU A 11 -24.86 3.64 -2.88
C GLU A 11 -23.57 4.45 -2.66
N TYR A 12 -22.42 3.77 -2.64
CA TYR A 12 -21.11 4.40 -2.53
C TYR A 12 -20.98 5.51 -3.57
N LYS A 13 -20.94 6.76 -3.10
CA LYS A 13 -21.04 7.98 -3.92
C LYS A 13 -19.90 8.15 -4.93
N TYR A 14 -18.86 7.34 -4.83
CA TYR A 14 -17.67 7.33 -5.70
C TYR A 14 -17.51 6.01 -6.49
N GLY A 15 -18.51 5.13 -6.46
CA GLY A 15 -18.51 3.79 -7.08
C GLY A 15 -18.87 3.74 -8.56
N PHE A 16 -18.62 4.82 -9.31
CA PHE A 16 -18.98 4.88 -10.73
C PHE A 16 -18.10 3.94 -11.57
N LYS A 17 -18.73 3.24 -12.52
CA LYS A 17 -18.08 2.31 -13.45
C LYS A 17 -17.87 2.99 -14.80
N ASP A 18 -16.68 2.85 -15.38
CA ASP A 18 -16.41 3.24 -16.75
C ASP A 18 -16.51 2.00 -17.67
N ASP A 19 -17.37 2.04 -18.69
CA ASP A 19 -17.56 0.94 -19.66
C ASP A 19 -16.50 1.02 -20.77
N ILE A 20 -15.23 0.82 -20.40
CA ILE A 20 -14.10 0.85 -21.33
C ILE A 20 -13.83 -0.58 -21.83
N LYS A 21 -13.88 -0.78 -23.16
CA LYS A 21 -13.44 -2.03 -23.79
C LYS A 21 -11.90 -2.05 -23.84
N PRO A 22 -11.24 -3.12 -23.37
CA PRO A 22 -9.79 -3.20 -23.43
C PRO A 22 -9.29 -3.28 -24.87
N ILE A 23 -8.14 -2.64 -25.10
CA ILE A 23 -7.43 -2.67 -26.39
C ILE A 23 -6.63 -3.98 -26.51
N TYR A 24 -6.13 -4.49 -25.38
CA TYR A 24 -5.46 -5.79 -25.30
C TYR A 24 -5.74 -6.50 -23.98
N THR A 25 -5.83 -7.82 -24.02
CA THR A 25 -6.04 -8.69 -22.86
C THR A 25 -5.35 -10.03 -23.08
N THR A 26 -4.75 -10.61 -22.04
CA THR A 26 -4.20 -11.97 -22.09
C THR A 26 -5.25 -13.06 -21.91
N GLY A 27 -6.48 -12.68 -21.56
CA GLY A 27 -7.52 -13.62 -21.11
C GLY A 27 -7.37 -14.00 -19.64
N GLU A 28 -8.16 -14.97 -19.21
CA GLU A 28 -8.17 -15.50 -17.84
C GLU A 28 -7.13 -16.62 -17.67
N GLY A 29 -6.62 -16.76 -16.44
CA GLY A 29 -5.70 -17.80 -16.05
C GLY A 29 -4.24 -17.46 -16.30
N LEU A 30 -3.34 -18.24 -15.71
CA LEU A 30 -1.90 -18.03 -15.83
C LEU A 30 -1.21 -19.24 -16.44
N THR A 31 -0.55 -19.02 -17.58
CA THR A 31 0.28 -20.02 -18.26
C THR A 31 1.61 -19.42 -18.68
N GLU A 32 2.59 -20.27 -19.01
CA GLU A 32 3.86 -19.81 -19.57
C GLU A 32 3.67 -18.99 -20.86
N GLU A 33 2.71 -19.38 -21.71
CA GLU A 33 2.37 -18.66 -22.93
C GLU A 33 1.85 -17.24 -22.63
N ILE A 34 1.03 -17.08 -21.58
CA ILE A 34 0.56 -15.77 -21.13
C ILE A 34 1.73 -14.91 -20.66
N VAL A 35 2.66 -15.46 -19.88
CA VAL A 35 3.86 -14.73 -19.44
C VAL A 35 4.70 -14.26 -20.64
N ARG A 36 4.86 -15.09 -21.67
CA ARG A 36 5.54 -14.71 -22.93
C ARG A 36 4.80 -13.61 -23.67
N LYS A 37 3.47 -13.72 -23.79
CA LYS A 37 2.60 -12.70 -24.41
C LYS A 37 2.67 -11.35 -23.70
N ILE A 38 2.72 -11.34 -22.37
CA ILE A 38 2.90 -10.10 -21.58
C ILE A 38 4.23 -9.44 -21.95
N SER A 39 5.32 -10.22 -21.93
CA SER A 39 6.66 -9.71 -22.22
C SER A 39 6.78 -9.18 -23.67
N GLU A 40 6.17 -9.88 -24.63
CA GLU A 40 6.08 -9.46 -26.04
C GLU A 40 5.24 -8.19 -26.20
N ALA A 41 4.04 -8.12 -25.60
CA ALA A 41 3.16 -6.96 -25.66
C ALA A 41 3.77 -5.69 -25.03
N LYS A 42 4.74 -5.89 -24.14
CA LYS A 42 5.51 -4.83 -23.49
C LYS A 42 6.85 -4.55 -24.19
N ASN A 43 7.21 -5.32 -25.22
CA ASN A 43 8.49 -5.20 -25.94
C ASN A 43 9.70 -5.19 -24.98
N GLU A 44 9.71 -6.14 -24.04
CA GLU A 44 10.73 -6.24 -23.00
C GLU A 44 12.04 -6.87 -23.52
N PRO A 45 13.19 -6.54 -22.90
CA PRO A 45 14.45 -7.21 -23.21
C PRO A 45 14.46 -8.67 -22.71
N GLU A 46 15.23 -9.53 -23.37
CA GLU A 46 15.29 -10.99 -23.13
C GLU A 46 15.53 -11.36 -21.65
N TRP A 47 16.38 -10.61 -20.93
CA TRP A 47 16.65 -10.88 -19.52
C TRP A 47 15.42 -10.72 -18.62
N MET A 48 14.47 -9.85 -18.99
CA MET A 48 13.23 -9.66 -18.23
C MET A 48 12.27 -10.82 -18.50
N LEU A 49 12.20 -11.30 -19.75
CA LEU A 49 11.46 -12.52 -20.06
C LEU A 49 11.98 -13.72 -19.25
N ASP A 50 13.31 -13.92 -19.22
CA ASP A 50 13.93 -14.96 -18.40
C ASP A 50 13.60 -14.83 -16.91
N PHE A 51 13.58 -13.60 -16.40
CA PHE A 51 13.18 -13.32 -15.02
C PHE A 51 11.73 -13.74 -14.76
N ARG A 52 10.80 -13.35 -15.64
CA ARG A 52 9.37 -13.69 -15.52
C ARG A 52 9.13 -15.20 -15.60
N LEU A 53 9.79 -15.90 -16.52
CA LEU A 53 9.64 -17.34 -16.68
C LEU A 53 10.13 -18.10 -15.44
N LYS A 54 11.28 -17.70 -14.87
CA LYS A 54 11.78 -18.26 -13.60
C LYS A 54 10.83 -17.97 -12.44
N ALA A 55 10.24 -16.78 -12.40
CA ALA A 55 9.24 -16.43 -11.40
C ALA A 55 7.97 -17.28 -11.53
N TYR A 56 7.51 -17.54 -12.74
CA TYR A 56 6.37 -18.43 -13.01
C TYR A 56 6.63 -19.87 -12.55
N GLU A 57 7.82 -20.41 -12.84
CA GLU A 57 8.22 -21.73 -12.33
C GLU A 57 8.28 -21.76 -10.79
N THR A 58 8.76 -20.69 -10.16
CA THR A 58 8.77 -20.56 -8.70
C THR A 58 7.34 -20.52 -8.16
N TYR A 59 6.45 -19.74 -8.77
CA TYR A 59 5.05 -19.60 -8.40
C TYR A 59 4.31 -20.94 -8.37
N LYS A 60 4.52 -21.79 -9.39
CA LYS A 60 3.92 -23.14 -9.45
C LYS A 60 4.33 -24.05 -8.29
N ASN A 61 5.55 -23.87 -7.77
CA ASN A 61 6.13 -24.73 -6.73
C ASN A 61 5.87 -24.21 -5.31
N LEU A 62 5.47 -22.95 -5.13
CA LEU A 62 5.14 -22.38 -3.84
C LEU A 62 3.68 -22.69 -3.46
N SER A 63 3.44 -22.94 -2.16
CA SER A 63 2.10 -23.01 -1.57
C SER A 63 1.61 -21.63 -1.16
N MET A 64 0.30 -21.49 -0.99
CA MET A 64 -0.26 -20.33 -0.27
C MET A 64 0.22 -20.36 1.19
N PRO A 65 0.30 -19.20 1.87
CA PRO A 65 0.56 -19.18 3.30
C PRO A 65 -0.50 -19.99 4.06
N ASP A 66 -0.09 -20.60 5.17
CA ASP A 66 -0.93 -21.38 6.08
C ASP A 66 -1.39 -20.58 7.30
N PHE A 67 -1.22 -19.26 7.26
CA PHE A 67 -1.58 -18.31 8.31
C PHE A 67 -2.37 -17.12 7.72
N GLY A 68 -3.05 -16.39 8.61
CA GLY A 68 -3.86 -15.23 8.26
C GLY A 68 -5.27 -15.63 7.80
N PRO A 69 -5.97 -14.73 7.10
CA PRO A 69 -7.33 -14.93 6.63
C PRO A 69 -7.44 -16.10 5.63
N ASP A 70 -8.63 -16.67 5.49
CA ASP A 70 -8.89 -17.74 4.52
C ASP A 70 -8.85 -17.20 3.08
N LEU A 71 -7.85 -17.64 2.32
CA LEU A 71 -7.67 -17.28 0.91
C LEU A 71 -8.24 -18.33 -0.05
N SER A 72 -8.86 -19.40 0.44
CA SER A 72 -9.48 -20.44 -0.40
C SER A 72 -10.57 -19.93 -1.35
N PRO A 73 -11.32 -18.84 -1.07
CA PRO A 73 -12.30 -18.31 -2.02
C PRO A 73 -11.67 -17.53 -3.19
N LEU A 74 -10.37 -17.22 -3.14
CA LEU A 74 -9.69 -16.48 -4.22
C LEU A 74 -9.42 -17.40 -5.42
N ASP A 75 -10.12 -17.14 -6.51
CA ASP A 75 -10.04 -17.95 -7.73
C ASP A 75 -8.98 -17.39 -8.71
N PHE A 76 -7.76 -17.91 -8.62
CA PHE A 76 -6.65 -17.53 -9.49
C PHE A 76 -6.83 -17.94 -10.96
N GLU A 77 -7.72 -18.89 -11.28
CA GLU A 77 -7.92 -19.37 -12.65
C GLU A 77 -8.74 -18.38 -13.49
N HIS A 78 -9.62 -17.61 -12.85
CA HIS A 78 -10.51 -16.66 -13.50
C HIS A 78 -10.06 -15.19 -13.35
N ILE A 79 -8.80 -14.96 -12.97
CA ILE A 79 -8.18 -13.63 -12.94
C ILE A 79 -7.61 -13.30 -14.32
N ASN A 80 -7.84 -12.06 -14.77
CA ASN A 80 -7.10 -11.48 -15.87
C ASN A 80 -5.80 -10.85 -15.37
N TYR A 81 -4.67 -11.40 -15.84
CA TYR A 81 -3.33 -11.02 -15.36
C TYR A 81 -2.71 -9.83 -16.09
N PHE A 82 -3.21 -9.49 -17.28
CA PHE A 82 -2.74 -8.33 -18.02
C PHE A 82 -3.81 -7.79 -18.97
N ARG A 83 -4.11 -6.51 -18.79
CA ARG A 83 -5.09 -5.76 -19.56
C ARG A 83 -4.52 -4.38 -19.90
N ARG A 84 -4.74 -3.94 -21.13
CA ARG A 84 -4.36 -2.61 -21.61
C ARG A 84 -5.61 -1.86 -22.07
N ASP A 85 -5.83 -0.70 -21.47
CA ASP A 85 -7.00 0.16 -21.73
C ASP A 85 -6.67 1.42 -22.54
N SER A 86 -5.39 1.71 -22.78
CA SER A 86 -4.94 2.87 -23.54
C SER A 86 -3.87 2.50 -24.59
N GLU A 87 -3.74 3.29 -25.66
CA GLU A 87 -2.71 3.05 -26.69
C GLU A 87 -1.32 3.56 -26.27
N GLY A 88 -1.19 4.24 -25.11
CA GLY A 88 0.08 4.71 -24.56
C GLY A 88 -0.06 5.58 -23.32
N VAL A 89 1.08 5.88 -22.68
CA VAL A 89 1.17 6.77 -21.51
C VAL A 89 0.84 8.20 -21.92
N ALA A 90 -0.30 8.73 -21.46
CA ALA A 90 -0.63 10.14 -21.64
C ALA A 90 0.34 11.00 -20.80
N ARG A 91 0.94 12.00 -21.44
CA ARG A 91 1.98 12.85 -20.85
C ARG A 91 1.44 14.21 -20.42
N ASP A 92 0.35 14.64 -21.02
CA ASP A 92 -0.37 15.85 -20.67
C ASP A 92 -1.79 15.53 -20.18
N TRP A 93 -2.36 16.40 -19.36
CA TRP A 93 -3.74 16.24 -18.89
C TRP A 93 -4.66 16.25 -20.09
N ASP A 94 -4.39 17.08 -21.10
CA ASP A 94 -5.19 17.17 -22.30
C ASP A 94 -5.20 15.87 -23.12
N GLU A 95 -4.13 15.06 -23.02
CA GLU A 95 -4.00 13.74 -23.66
C GLU A 95 -4.74 12.62 -22.91
N VAL A 96 -5.14 12.84 -21.66
CA VAL A 96 -5.92 11.86 -20.88
C VAL A 96 -7.30 11.67 -21.52
N PRO A 97 -7.75 10.42 -21.75
CA PRO A 97 -9.08 10.14 -22.26
C PRO A 97 -10.19 10.87 -21.49
N GLU A 98 -11.16 11.44 -22.21
CA GLU A 98 -12.20 12.30 -21.64
C GLU A 98 -13.05 11.61 -20.57
N GLU A 99 -13.26 10.29 -20.70
CA GLU A 99 -13.95 9.50 -19.68
C GLU A 99 -13.16 9.46 -18.38
N ILE A 100 -11.83 9.27 -18.42
CA ILE A 100 -10.95 9.29 -17.23
C ILE A 100 -10.99 10.67 -16.57
N LYS A 101 -10.94 11.76 -17.36
CA LYS A 101 -11.05 13.15 -16.84
C LYS A 101 -12.35 13.39 -16.07
N LYS A 102 -13.48 12.99 -16.65
CA LYS A 102 -14.80 13.10 -15.98
C LYS A 102 -14.84 12.34 -14.65
N THR A 103 -14.11 11.23 -14.57
CA THR A 103 -14.06 10.43 -13.36
C THR A 103 -13.23 11.11 -12.26
N PHE A 104 -12.10 11.75 -12.58
CA PHE A 104 -11.35 12.60 -11.64
C PHE A 104 -12.18 13.80 -11.13
N ASP A 105 -12.95 14.41 -12.02
CA ASP A 105 -13.83 15.55 -11.68
C ASP A 105 -14.93 15.15 -10.68
N ARG A 106 -15.44 13.92 -10.79
CA ARG A 106 -16.46 13.36 -9.89
C ARG A 106 -15.92 12.92 -8.54
N LEU A 107 -14.65 12.51 -8.46
CA LEU A 107 -13.98 12.16 -7.20
C LEU A 107 -13.82 13.38 -6.28
N GLY A 108 -14.03 14.59 -6.78
CA GLY A 108 -14.02 15.79 -5.96
C GLY A 108 -12.62 16.28 -5.61
N VAL A 109 -11.61 15.84 -6.37
CA VAL A 109 -10.27 16.45 -6.43
C VAL A 109 -10.47 17.97 -6.67
N PRO A 110 -10.28 18.83 -5.66
CA PRO A 110 -10.54 20.26 -5.76
C PRO A 110 -9.82 20.87 -6.96
N GLN A 111 -10.41 21.89 -7.59
CA GLN A 111 -9.76 22.61 -8.69
C GLN A 111 -8.36 23.17 -8.34
N ALA A 112 -8.08 23.40 -7.05
CA ALA A 112 -6.76 23.78 -6.55
C ALA A 112 -5.73 22.64 -6.63
N GLU A 113 -6.16 21.39 -6.43
CA GLU A 113 -5.32 20.20 -6.58
C GLU A 113 -4.97 19.95 -8.06
N ARG A 114 -5.77 20.34 -9.05
CA ARG A 114 -5.35 20.23 -10.47
C ARG A 114 -4.08 21.01 -10.82
N LYS A 115 -3.76 22.06 -10.05
CA LYS A 115 -2.51 22.82 -10.17
C LYS A 115 -1.35 22.27 -9.33
N TYR A 116 -1.64 21.48 -8.29
CA TYR A 116 -0.66 20.90 -7.35
C TYR A 116 -0.36 19.42 -7.61
N LEU A 117 -1.31 18.69 -8.22
CA LEU A 117 -1.15 17.42 -8.94
C LEU A 117 -0.19 17.54 -10.13
N ALA A 118 0.39 18.73 -10.32
CA ALA A 118 1.53 18.97 -11.18
C ALA A 118 2.70 18.00 -10.92
N GLY A 119 2.73 17.25 -9.82
CA GLY A 119 3.71 16.20 -9.55
C GLY A 119 3.26 14.75 -9.57
N SER A 120 2.00 14.46 -9.94
CA SER A 120 1.46 13.12 -9.80
C SER A 120 1.62 12.27 -11.07
N SER A 121 1.93 10.98 -10.88
CA SER A 121 1.64 9.96 -11.88
C SER A 121 0.35 9.23 -11.54
N ALA A 122 -0.66 9.31 -12.40
CA ALA A 122 -1.86 8.52 -12.23
C ALA A 122 -1.70 7.19 -12.99
N GLN A 123 -1.82 6.05 -12.33
CA GLN A 123 -1.90 4.74 -12.98
C GLN A 123 -3.35 4.25 -12.99
N TYR A 124 -3.79 3.82 -14.17
CA TYR A 124 -5.11 3.28 -14.41
C TYR A 124 -4.94 1.83 -14.87
N GLU A 125 -5.43 0.87 -14.06
CA GLU A 125 -5.15 -0.56 -14.22
C GLU A 125 -3.63 -0.85 -14.26
N SER A 126 -3.12 -1.26 -15.42
CA SER A 126 -1.72 -1.68 -15.64
C SER A 126 -0.84 -0.57 -16.25
N GLU A 127 -1.36 0.63 -16.53
CA GLU A 127 -0.63 1.67 -17.28
C GLU A 127 -0.69 3.06 -16.63
N VAL A 128 0.43 3.79 -16.72
CA VAL A 128 0.51 5.19 -16.26
C VAL A 128 -0.14 6.12 -17.29
N VAL A 129 -0.91 7.10 -16.81
CA VAL A 129 -1.81 7.96 -17.58
C VAL A 129 -1.46 9.45 -17.45
N TYR A 130 -0.59 9.87 -16.52
CA TYR A 130 -0.28 11.29 -16.34
C TYR A 130 1.14 11.51 -15.77
N HIS A 131 1.83 12.60 -16.14
CA HIS A 131 3.14 13.01 -15.59
C HIS A 131 3.39 14.53 -15.78
N ASN A 132 3.31 15.35 -14.74
CA ASN A 132 3.45 16.82 -14.89
C ASN A 132 4.72 17.47 -14.26
N MET A 133 5.58 16.74 -13.53
CA MET A 133 6.78 17.33 -12.86
C MET A 133 8.13 17.04 -13.52
N ARG A 134 8.15 16.73 -14.81
CA ARG A 134 9.38 16.28 -15.48
C ARG A 134 10.52 17.30 -15.39
N GLU A 135 10.25 18.59 -15.61
CA GLU A 135 11.32 19.58 -15.75
C GLU A 135 12.11 19.90 -14.47
N ASP A 136 11.46 19.96 -13.30
CA ASP A 136 12.15 20.30 -12.06
C ASP A 136 12.88 19.09 -11.46
N PHE A 137 12.35 17.89 -11.65
CA PHE A 137 13.03 16.65 -11.29
C PHE A 137 14.21 16.35 -12.22
N ASP A 138 14.06 16.58 -13.53
CA ASP A 138 15.14 16.44 -14.51
C ASP A 138 16.32 17.37 -14.18
N LYS A 139 16.07 18.62 -13.76
CA LYS A 139 17.12 19.56 -13.31
C LYS A 139 17.89 19.06 -12.10
N LEU A 140 17.23 18.31 -11.21
CA LEU A 140 17.83 17.71 -10.02
C LEU A 140 18.42 16.32 -10.30
N GLY A 141 18.29 15.80 -11.53
CA GLY A 141 18.73 14.48 -11.94
C GLY A 141 17.90 13.32 -11.38
N ILE A 142 16.73 13.61 -10.80
CA ILE A 142 15.81 12.60 -10.29
C ILE A 142 15.15 11.90 -11.47
N VAL A 143 15.17 10.57 -11.44
CA VAL A 143 14.45 9.77 -12.44
C VAL A 143 13.15 9.34 -11.79
N PHE A 144 12.02 9.78 -12.35
CA PHE A 144 10.69 9.31 -11.97
C PHE A 144 9.91 8.94 -13.24
N MET A 145 9.62 7.66 -13.39
CA MET A 145 8.92 7.10 -14.54
C MET A 145 8.25 5.77 -14.19
N ASP A 146 7.48 5.21 -15.11
CA ASP A 146 6.95 3.86 -14.96
C ASP A 146 8.06 2.79 -15.00
N THR A 147 7.82 1.69 -14.29
CA THR A 147 8.78 0.59 -14.20
C THR A 147 9.04 -0.08 -15.56
N ASP A 148 8.07 -0.08 -16.48
CA ASP A 148 8.19 -0.66 -17.82
C ASP A 148 9.22 0.09 -18.67
N SER A 149 9.19 1.42 -18.63
CA SER A 149 10.16 2.33 -19.25
C SER A 149 11.54 2.18 -18.60
N ALA A 150 11.60 2.11 -17.27
CA ALA A 150 12.86 1.96 -16.55
C ALA A 150 13.64 0.69 -16.92
N VAL A 151 12.94 -0.42 -17.17
CA VAL A 151 13.55 -1.70 -17.63
C VAL A 151 14.28 -1.53 -18.97
N LYS A 152 13.80 -0.64 -19.84
CA LYS A 152 14.37 -0.40 -21.18
C LYS A 152 15.40 0.73 -21.18
N GLU A 153 15.11 1.84 -20.50
CA GLU A 153 15.94 3.05 -20.49
C GLU A 153 17.10 2.97 -19.50
N TYR A 154 16.92 2.31 -18.35
CA TYR A 154 17.92 2.18 -17.29
C TYR A 154 18.23 0.71 -16.92
N PRO A 155 18.51 -0.17 -17.89
CA PRO A 155 18.60 -1.62 -17.65
C PRO A 155 19.69 -2.00 -16.64
N GLU A 156 20.81 -1.30 -16.62
CA GLU A 156 21.91 -1.59 -15.69
C GLU A 156 21.55 -1.27 -14.24
N LEU A 157 20.82 -0.18 -14.02
CA LEU A 157 20.36 0.22 -12.70
C LEU A 157 19.23 -0.70 -12.22
N VAL A 158 18.27 -1.01 -13.10
CA VAL A 158 17.16 -1.92 -12.78
C VAL A 158 17.68 -3.32 -12.47
N LYS A 159 18.55 -3.92 -13.31
CA LYS A 159 19.12 -5.26 -13.05
C LYS A 159 19.88 -5.35 -11.72
N LYS A 160 20.48 -4.24 -11.26
CA LYS A 160 21.21 -4.19 -10.00
C LYS A 160 20.30 -4.35 -8.77
N TYR A 161 19.07 -3.86 -8.83
CA TYR A 161 18.20 -3.75 -7.64
C TYR A 161 16.87 -4.52 -7.75
N PHE A 162 16.32 -4.66 -8.95
CA PHE A 162 15.04 -5.29 -9.20
C PHE A 162 15.06 -6.78 -8.86
N GLY A 163 14.13 -7.20 -8.01
CA GLY A 163 13.99 -8.59 -7.56
C GLY A 163 15.11 -9.07 -6.63
N LYS A 164 15.89 -8.15 -6.04
CA LYS A 164 17.00 -8.49 -5.13
C LYS A 164 16.63 -8.39 -3.66
N LEU A 165 15.63 -7.57 -3.32
CA LEU A 165 15.11 -7.45 -1.97
C LEU A 165 13.83 -8.25 -1.82
N VAL A 166 12.97 -8.22 -2.85
CA VAL A 166 11.81 -9.11 -2.99
C VAL A 166 12.06 -10.05 -4.17
N SER A 167 12.71 -11.17 -3.90
CA SER A 167 12.90 -12.21 -4.92
C SER A 167 11.58 -12.94 -5.21
N PRO A 168 11.45 -13.63 -6.36
CA PRO A 168 10.29 -14.48 -6.64
C PRO A 168 10.09 -15.59 -5.60
N SER A 169 11.10 -15.92 -4.80
CA SER A 169 11.01 -16.93 -3.75
C SER A 169 10.57 -16.37 -2.38
N ASP A 170 10.34 -15.05 -2.24
CA ASP A 170 9.92 -14.45 -0.95
C ASP A 170 8.61 -15.05 -0.47
N ASN A 171 7.62 -15.12 -1.36
CA ASN A 171 6.33 -15.77 -1.14
C ASN A 171 5.59 -15.98 -2.47
N LYS A 172 4.44 -16.68 -2.44
CA LYS A 172 3.67 -17.01 -3.64
C LYS A 172 3.16 -15.78 -4.39
N MET A 173 2.73 -14.73 -3.70
CA MET A 173 2.26 -13.48 -4.34
C MET A 173 3.41 -12.68 -4.95
N ALA A 174 4.58 -12.66 -4.31
CA ALA A 174 5.79 -12.08 -4.89
C ALA A 174 6.24 -12.83 -6.17
N ALA A 175 6.12 -14.17 -6.20
CA ALA A 175 6.38 -14.98 -7.38
C ALA A 175 5.39 -14.66 -8.51
N LEU A 176 4.10 -14.59 -8.18
CA LEU A 176 3.03 -14.24 -9.11
C LEU A 176 3.25 -12.86 -9.71
N ASN A 177 3.42 -11.83 -8.87
CA ASN A 177 3.75 -10.48 -9.29
C ASN A 177 5.01 -10.49 -10.20
N SER A 178 6.09 -11.15 -9.79
CA SER A 178 7.32 -11.20 -10.59
C SER A 178 7.13 -11.82 -11.98
N ALA A 179 6.16 -12.73 -12.16
CA ALA A 179 5.82 -13.33 -13.45
C ALA A 179 4.99 -12.39 -14.33
N VAL A 180 4.01 -11.68 -13.76
CA VAL A 180 2.97 -10.95 -14.51
C VAL A 180 2.97 -9.43 -14.34
N TRP A 181 3.92 -8.87 -13.59
CA TRP A 181 3.89 -7.46 -13.22
C TRP A 181 3.72 -6.54 -14.44
N SER A 182 2.92 -5.51 -14.26
CA SER A 182 2.63 -4.48 -15.25
C SER A 182 2.41 -3.14 -14.55
N GLY A 183 3.08 -2.09 -15.04
CA GLY A 183 3.10 -0.80 -14.38
C GLY A 183 3.90 -0.79 -13.07
N GLY A 184 3.59 0.18 -12.23
CA GLY A 184 4.35 0.54 -11.04
C GLY A 184 5.30 1.71 -11.28
N SER A 185 5.94 2.17 -10.20
CA SER A 185 6.80 3.35 -10.24
C SER A 185 8.28 3.00 -10.11
N PHE A 186 9.12 3.59 -10.94
CA PHE A 186 10.57 3.60 -10.79
C PHE A 186 11.05 4.99 -10.37
N ILE A 187 11.71 5.06 -9.21
CA ILE A 187 12.26 6.31 -8.68
C ILE A 187 13.74 6.12 -8.35
N TYR A 188 14.58 6.97 -8.90
CA TYR A 188 15.98 7.10 -8.50
C TYR A 188 16.28 8.54 -8.07
N VAL A 189 16.79 8.71 -6.85
CA VAL A 189 17.18 9.99 -6.29
C VAL A 189 18.71 10.06 -6.19
N PRO A 190 19.38 10.95 -6.93
CA PRO A 190 20.83 11.03 -6.95
C PRO A 190 21.43 11.48 -5.62
N LYS A 191 22.74 11.26 -5.46
CA LYS A 191 23.50 11.62 -4.26
C LYS A 191 23.28 13.07 -3.85
N ASN A 192 23.08 13.27 -2.55
CA ASN A 192 22.90 14.57 -1.88
C ASN A 192 21.69 15.40 -2.37
N VAL A 193 20.81 14.83 -3.21
CA VAL A 193 19.59 15.52 -3.65
C VAL A 193 18.52 15.36 -2.56
N LYS A 194 17.96 16.49 -2.11
CA LYS A 194 16.91 16.51 -1.09
C LYS A 194 15.67 17.19 -1.64
N ILE A 195 14.54 16.48 -1.58
CA ILE A 195 13.25 16.97 -2.03
C ILE A 195 12.37 17.20 -0.80
N ASN A 196 11.85 18.42 -0.65
CA ASN A 196 10.94 18.76 0.45
C ASN A 196 9.47 18.59 0.07
N VAL A 197 9.17 18.51 -1.22
CA VAL A 197 7.82 18.28 -1.76
C VAL A 197 7.62 16.78 -1.95
N PRO A 198 6.51 16.18 -1.48
CA PRO A 198 6.24 14.77 -1.71
C PRO A 198 6.01 14.48 -3.20
N ILE A 199 6.66 13.44 -3.72
CA ILE A 199 6.34 12.85 -5.01
C ILE A 199 5.09 11.99 -4.83
N GLN A 200 4.08 12.16 -5.68
CA GLN A 200 2.81 11.45 -5.53
C GLN A 200 2.56 10.51 -6.70
N SER A 201 2.07 9.31 -6.44
CA SER A 201 1.52 8.40 -7.44
C SER A 201 0.12 7.97 -7.01
N TYR A 202 -0.83 7.99 -7.94
CA TYR A 202 -2.23 7.66 -7.69
C TYR A 202 -2.62 6.43 -8.52
N PHE A 203 -3.03 5.35 -7.88
CA PHE A 203 -3.42 4.09 -8.51
C PHE A 203 -4.93 3.89 -8.42
N ARG A 204 -5.55 3.48 -9.53
CA ARG A 204 -6.98 3.15 -9.56
C ARG A 204 -7.27 1.87 -10.36
N ILE A 205 -8.03 0.97 -9.75
CA ILE A 205 -8.66 -0.18 -10.40
C ILE A 205 -10.05 0.26 -10.88
N ASN A 206 -10.40 0.03 -12.14
CA ASN A 206 -11.69 0.35 -12.75
C ASN A 206 -12.38 -0.86 -13.44
N ALA A 207 -11.77 -2.04 -13.44
CA ALA A 207 -12.31 -3.25 -14.03
C ALA A 207 -12.61 -4.33 -12.97
N GLY A 208 -13.82 -4.88 -12.98
CA GLY A 208 -14.09 -6.13 -12.27
C GLY A 208 -13.33 -7.29 -12.91
N ASN A 209 -12.91 -8.28 -12.11
CA ASN A 209 -12.12 -9.45 -12.55
C ASN A 209 -10.69 -9.15 -13.06
N SER A 210 -10.13 -7.96 -12.81
CA SER A 210 -8.71 -7.68 -13.09
C SER A 210 -7.84 -7.93 -11.85
N GLY A 211 -6.62 -8.41 -12.11
CA GLY A 211 -5.55 -8.39 -11.12
C GLY A 211 -4.62 -7.21 -11.37
N GLN A 212 -4.32 -6.42 -10.32
CA GLN A 212 -3.31 -5.37 -10.37
C GLN A 212 -2.00 -5.89 -9.78
N PHE A 213 -0.97 -5.95 -10.61
CA PHE A 213 0.35 -6.49 -10.27
C PHE A 213 1.42 -5.42 -10.47
N GLU A 214 1.28 -4.31 -9.76
CA GLU A 214 2.26 -3.23 -9.85
C GLU A 214 3.57 -3.61 -9.17
N ARG A 215 4.67 -3.04 -9.67
CA ARG A 215 5.97 -3.21 -9.05
C ARG A 215 6.73 -1.90 -8.96
N THR A 216 6.88 -1.42 -7.73
CA THR A 216 7.54 -0.16 -7.42
C THR A 216 8.98 -0.41 -6.96
N LEU A 217 9.93 0.30 -7.57
CA LEU A 217 11.35 0.26 -7.23
C LEU A 217 11.85 1.67 -6.94
N ILE A 218 12.25 1.92 -5.69
CA ILE A 218 12.76 3.21 -5.24
C ILE A 218 14.21 3.04 -4.79
N ILE A 219 15.10 3.88 -5.31
CA ILE A 219 16.52 3.89 -4.97
C ILE A 219 16.89 5.31 -4.53
N VAL A 220 17.24 5.45 -3.25
CA VAL A 220 17.63 6.72 -2.64
C VAL A 220 19.14 6.67 -2.38
N ASP A 221 19.91 7.36 -3.20
CA ASP A 221 21.38 7.33 -3.14
C ASP A 221 21.92 8.10 -1.92
N GLU A 222 23.24 8.05 -1.74
CA GLU A 222 23.95 8.56 -0.58
C GLU A 222 23.61 10.03 -0.26
N GLY A 223 23.19 10.30 0.98
CA GLY A 223 22.81 11.64 1.45
C GLY A 223 21.53 12.21 0.83
N ALA A 224 20.81 11.42 0.02
CA ALA A 224 19.59 11.86 -0.66
C ALA A 224 18.34 11.70 0.21
N SER A 225 17.29 12.46 -0.10
CA SER A 225 16.05 12.50 0.69
C SER A 225 14.81 12.60 -0.18
N ILE A 226 13.82 11.75 0.07
CA ILE A 226 12.54 11.74 -0.63
C ILE A 226 11.37 11.41 0.29
N ASN A 227 10.24 12.07 0.01
CA ASN A 227 8.92 11.69 0.49
C ASN A 227 8.12 11.20 -0.71
N TYR A 228 7.65 9.96 -0.67
CA TYR A 228 6.80 9.36 -1.70
C TYR A 228 5.43 9.03 -1.10
N VAL A 229 4.37 9.39 -1.82
CA VAL A 229 2.98 9.12 -1.42
C VAL A 229 2.31 8.32 -2.52
N GLU A 230 1.71 7.20 -2.14
CA GLU A 230 0.97 6.26 -2.97
C GLU A 230 -0.49 6.25 -2.49
N GLY A 231 -1.41 6.74 -3.31
CA GLY A 231 -2.85 6.64 -3.06
C GLY A 231 -3.47 5.55 -3.92
N CYS A 232 -4.23 4.62 -3.33
CA CYS A 232 -4.98 3.61 -4.09
C CYS A 232 -6.48 3.70 -3.79
N THR A 233 -7.31 3.82 -4.81
CA THR A 233 -8.78 3.80 -4.67
C THR A 233 -9.43 2.91 -5.71
N ALA A 234 -10.44 2.10 -5.36
CA ALA A 234 -11.26 1.36 -6.32
C ALA A 234 -12.77 1.68 -6.18
N PRO A 235 -13.53 1.74 -7.29
CA PRO A 235 -14.99 1.66 -7.29
C PRO A 235 -15.50 0.26 -6.89
N ASN A 236 -16.74 0.17 -6.42
CA ASN A 236 -17.39 -1.11 -6.10
C ASN A 236 -17.70 -1.93 -7.37
N TYR A 237 -17.18 -3.15 -7.44
CA TYR A 237 -17.53 -4.15 -8.47
C TYR A 237 -18.30 -5.33 -7.89
N SER A 238 -18.94 -6.10 -8.79
CA SER A 238 -19.77 -7.26 -8.44
C SER A 238 -18.99 -8.57 -8.31
N ARG A 239 -17.67 -8.58 -8.56
CA ARG A 239 -16.81 -9.77 -8.51
C ARG A 239 -15.47 -9.43 -7.88
N ASP A 240 -14.86 -10.40 -7.22
CA ASP A 240 -13.62 -10.21 -6.47
C ASP A 240 -12.43 -9.82 -7.39
N SER A 241 -11.59 -8.89 -6.95
CA SER A 241 -10.38 -8.44 -7.65
C SER A 241 -9.14 -8.66 -6.77
N LEU A 242 -7.97 -8.83 -7.38
CA LEU A 242 -6.70 -9.06 -6.66
C LEU A 242 -5.75 -7.90 -6.87
N HIS A 243 -5.32 -7.28 -5.78
CA HIS A 243 -4.20 -6.34 -5.76
C HIS A 243 -3.00 -7.04 -5.11
N ALA A 244 -1.97 -7.34 -5.91
CA ALA A 244 -0.76 -8.01 -5.44
C ALA A 244 0.48 -7.18 -5.82
N ALA A 245 0.69 -6.08 -5.11
CA ALA A 245 1.82 -5.18 -5.33
C ALA A 245 3.12 -5.71 -4.73
N VAL A 246 4.24 -5.36 -5.37
CA VAL A 246 5.58 -5.52 -4.81
C VAL A 246 6.29 -4.19 -4.77
N VAL A 247 6.84 -3.85 -3.61
CA VAL A 247 7.61 -2.60 -3.41
C VAL A 247 9.00 -2.94 -2.88
N GLU A 248 10.02 -2.44 -3.57
CA GLU A 248 11.42 -2.53 -3.18
C GLU A 248 12.00 -1.13 -2.98
N VAL A 249 12.42 -0.80 -1.75
CA VAL A 249 13.05 0.49 -1.43
C VAL A 249 14.49 0.28 -0.97
N TYR A 250 15.44 0.98 -1.60
CA TYR A 250 16.84 0.95 -1.22
C TYR A 250 17.27 2.32 -0.70
N CYS A 251 17.49 2.42 0.60
CA CYS A 251 18.03 3.62 1.25
C CYS A 251 19.53 3.43 1.46
N LEU A 252 20.35 4.10 0.64
CA LEU A 252 21.80 4.06 0.74
C LEU A 252 22.32 4.92 1.91
N LYS A 253 23.64 5.02 2.06
CA LYS A 253 24.26 5.66 3.22
C LYS A 253 23.75 7.11 3.44
N ASP A 254 23.46 7.47 4.69
CA ASP A 254 23.00 8.80 5.09
C ASP A 254 21.72 9.29 4.36
N SER A 255 20.98 8.39 3.73
CA SER A 255 19.75 8.71 2.99
C SER A 255 18.50 8.68 3.86
N TYR A 256 17.43 9.31 3.37
CA TYR A 256 16.12 9.32 4.01
C TYR A 256 15.02 9.01 2.99
N CYS A 257 14.13 8.09 3.33
CA CYS A 257 12.94 7.80 2.55
C CYS A 257 11.72 7.68 3.46
N ARG A 258 10.67 8.44 3.15
CA ARG A 258 9.33 8.20 3.66
C ARG A 258 8.46 7.67 2.53
N TYR A 259 7.79 6.56 2.78
CA TYR A 259 6.80 5.97 1.89
C TYR A 259 5.46 5.99 2.59
N THR A 260 4.55 6.79 2.07
CA THR A 260 3.18 6.90 2.56
C THR A 260 2.25 6.13 1.62
N THR A 261 1.42 5.24 2.15
CA THR A 261 0.38 4.56 1.41
C THR A 261 -0.96 4.87 2.06
N ILE A 262 -1.96 5.26 1.26
CA ILE A 262 -3.35 5.35 1.71
C ILE A 262 -4.18 4.53 0.75
N GLN A 263 -4.75 3.43 1.26
CA GLN A 263 -5.57 2.52 0.49
C GLN A 263 -7.01 2.60 0.96
N ASN A 264 -7.91 2.77 0.00
CA ASN A 264 -9.35 2.61 0.19
C ASN A 264 -9.90 1.74 -0.93
N TRP A 265 -9.89 0.43 -0.68
CA TRP A 265 -10.39 -0.56 -1.63
C TRP A 265 -11.86 -0.85 -1.40
N SER A 266 -12.56 -1.29 -2.43
CA SER A 266 -13.90 -1.85 -2.28
C SER A 266 -13.86 -3.21 -1.56
N ASP A 267 -14.97 -3.58 -0.90
CA ASP A 267 -15.08 -4.78 -0.04
C ASP A 267 -15.00 -6.13 -0.80
N ASN A 268 -14.70 -6.11 -2.09
CA ASN A 268 -14.47 -7.27 -2.96
C ASN A 268 -13.00 -7.43 -3.37
N VAL A 269 -12.08 -6.56 -2.92
CA VAL A 269 -10.66 -6.62 -3.28
C VAL A 269 -9.88 -7.44 -2.27
N TYR A 270 -9.00 -8.33 -2.73
CA TYR A 270 -7.94 -8.93 -1.92
C TYR A 270 -6.65 -8.11 -2.08
N SER A 271 -6.12 -7.53 -1.00
CA SER A 271 -4.87 -6.77 -0.99
C SER A 271 -3.75 -7.63 -0.40
N LEU A 272 -2.97 -8.30 -1.26
CA LEU A 272 -1.92 -9.25 -0.87
C LEU A 272 -0.54 -8.72 -1.30
N GLU A 273 0.02 -7.84 -0.47
CA GLU A 273 1.16 -7.00 -0.87
C GLU A 273 2.47 -7.39 -0.21
N THR A 274 3.57 -7.25 -0.95
CA THR A 274 4.92 -7.49 -0.46
C THR A 274 5.78 -6.23 -0.57
N LYS A 275 5.86 -5.46 0.52
CA LYS A 275 6.72 -4.27 0.62
C LYS A 275 7.97 -4.56 1.46
N ARG A 276 9.15 -4.19 0.95
CA ARG A 276 10.43 -4.32 1.66
C ARG A 276 11.30 -3.10 1.40
N ALA A 277 12.01 -2.66 2.43
CA ALA A 277 13.06 -1.67 2.36
C ALA A 277 14.38 -2.21 2.91
N ARG A 278 15.50 -1.76 2.36
CA ARG A 278 16.85 -1.96 2.91
C ARG A 278 17.44 -0.61 3.27
N ALA A 279 17.83 -0.45 4.53
CA ALA A 279 18.49 0.75 5.04
C ALA A 279 19.96 0.47 5.36
N LEU A 280 20.85 1.23 4.71
CA LEU A 280 22.30 1.16 4.92
C LEU A 280 22.76 2.14 6.03
N GLU A 281 24.06 2.41 6.11
CA GLU A 281 24.66 3.16 7.22
C GLU A 281 23.99 4.52 7.41
N ASN A 282 23.52 4.80 8.64
CA ASN A 282 22.76 5.99 9.05
C ASN A 282 21.51 6.30 8.20
N ALA A 283 21.08 5.40 7.33
CA ALA A 283 19.91 5.60 6.49
C ALA A 283 18.64 5.48 7.34
N THR A 284 17.60 6.23 6.97
CA THR A 284 16.30 6.19 7.64
C THR A 284 15.21 5.83 6.64
N MET A 285 14.43 4.80 6.97
CA MET A 285 13.25 4.39 6.22
C MET A 285 12.00 4.55 7.09
N GLU A 286 10.99 5.23 6.58
CA GLU A 286 9.70 5.41 7.26
C GLU A 286 8.57 4.88 6.39
N TRP A 287 7.78 3.95 6.94
CA TRP A 287 6.52 3.51 6.37
C TRP A 287 5.37 4.22 7.09
N VAL A 288 4.48 4.86 6.34
CA VAL A 288 3.22 5.44 6.83
C VAL A 288 2.10 4.78 6.04
N ASP A 289 1.34 3.88 6.65
CA ASP A 289 0.43 3.00 5.94
C ASP A 289 -1.01 3.08 6.47
N GLY A 290 -1.95 3.46 5.62
CA GLY A 290 -3.37 3.55 5.91
C GLY A 290 -4.14 2.47 5.16
N ASN A 291 -4.72 1.52 5.90
CA ASN A 291 -5.45 0.36 5.38
C ASN A 291 -6.95 0.54 5.63
N LEU A 292 -7.70 0.88 4.59
CA LEU A 292 -9.16 1.04 4.63
C LEU A 292 -9.80 0.19 3.53
N GLY A 293 -10.93 -0.44 3.85
CA GLY A 293 -11.63 -1.30 2.90
C GLY A 293 -10.89 -2.62 2.64
N SER A 294 -11.10 -3.20 1.45
CA SER A 294 -10.64 -4.54 1.05
C SER A 294 -11.33 -5.67 1.82
N LYS A 295 -11.73 -6.71 1.10
CA LYS A 295 -12.29 -7.94 1.68
C LYS A 295 -11.28 -8.63 2.60
N VAL A 296 -10.06 -8.77 2.09
CA VAL A 296 -8.95 -9.42 2.79
C VAL A 296 -7.66 -8.65 2.53
N THR A 297 -7.00 -8.22 3.59
CA THR A 297 -5.67 -7.60 3.51
C THR A 297 -4.63 -8.49 4.17
N MET A 298 -3.51 -8.75 3.48
CA MET A 298 -2.31 -9.33 4.06
C MET A 298 -1.10 -8.49 3.66
N LYS A 299 -0.59 -7.70 4.61
CA LYS A 299 0.47 -6.73 4.32
C LYS A 299 1.43 -6.54 5.49
N TYR A 300 2.72 -6.76 5.23
CA TYR A 300 3.78 -6.73 6.25
C TYR A 300 5.01 -5.95 5.77
N PRO A 301 4.95 -4.61 5.63
CA PRO A 301 6.10 -3.82 5.22
C PRO A 301 7.30 -4.10 6.12
N SER A 302 8.46 -4.30 5.52
CA SER A 302 9.67 -4.70 6.25
C SER A 302 10.80 -3.72 6.05
N VAL A 303 11.62 -3.52 7.07
CA VAL A 303 12.90 -2.80 6.96
C VAL A 303 14.04 -3.73 7.37
N TYR A 304 14.95 -3.99 6.43
CA TYR A 304 16.23 -4.63 6.69
C TYR A 304 17.24 -3.54 7.04
N LEU A 305 17.59 -3.48 8.33
CA LEU A 305 18.53 -2.51 8.91
C LEU A 305 19.94 -3.11 8.79
N ASP A 306 20.49 -3.02 7.58
CA ASP A 306 21.73 -3.68 7.16
C ASP A 306 22.98 -2.81 7.35
N GLY A 307 22.81 -1.52 7.68
CA GLY A 307 23.91 -0.61 7.97
C GLY A 307 23.96 -0.16 9.43
N LYS A 308 25.17 0.15 9.92
CA LYS A 308 25.36 0.71 11.26
C LYS A 308 24.56 2.00 11.40
N GLY A 309 23.84 2.17 12.50
CA GLY A 309 23.06 3.40 12.73
C GLY A 309 21.79 3.54 11.88
N ALA A 310 21.42 2.51 11.10
CA ALA A 310 20.20 2.54 10.29
C ALA A 310 18.95 2.63 11.18
N ARG A 311 17.93 3.33 10.69
CA ARG A 311 16.65 3.54 11.37
C ARG A 311 15.48 3.09 10.52
N GLY A 312 14.50 2.44 11.14
CA GLY A 312 13.27 2.00 10.50
C GLY A 312 12.05 2.36 11.32
N THR A 313 11.08 3.07 10.75
CA THR A 313 9.82 3.34 11.42
C THR A 313 8.64 2.80 10.61
N MET A 314 7.60 2.39 11.32
CA MET A 314 6.31 2.04 10.77
C MET A 314 5.24 2.74 11.59
N LEU A 315 4.37 3.49 10.92
CA LEU A 315 3.11 3.97 11.47
C LEU A 315 1.98 3.40 10.61
N SER A 316 1.18 2.52 11.20
CA SER A 316 0.09 1.82 10.51
C SER A 316 -1.26 2.20 11.10
N ILE A 317 -2.25 2.42 10.24
CA ILE A 317 -3.66 2.40 10.60
C ILE A 317 -4.37 1.30 9.82
N ALA A 318 -5.26 0.58 10.49
CA ALA A 318 -6.16 -0.37 9.86
C ALA A 318 -7.60 -0.21 10.37
N PHE A 319 -8.56 -0.27 9.46
CA PHE A 319 -9.99 -0.27 9.78
C PHE A 319 -10.69 -1.47 9.16
N ALA A 320 -11.37 -2.28 9.97
CA ALA A 320 -12.15 -3.42 9.51
C ALA A 320 -13.64 -3.24 9.85
N GLY A 321 -14.45 -3.03 8.82
CA GLY A 321 -15.91 -3.03 8.90
C GLY A 321 -16.50 -4.42 8.61
N LYS A 322 -17.78 -4.45 8.26
CA LYS A 322 -18.50 -5.69 7.93
C LYS A 322 -17.80 -6.49 6.82
N ASP A 323 -17.64 -7.79 7.05
CA ASP A 323 -17.07 -8.75 6.09
C ASP A 323 -15.61 -8.45 5.65
N ILE A 324 -14.91 -7.57 6.40
CA ILE A 324 -13.48 -7.26 6.20
C ILE A 324 -12.62 -8.06 7.17
N ASP A 325 -11.58 -8.71 6.64
CA ASP A 325 -10.57 -9.44 7.41
C ASP A 325 -9.14 -8.96 7.07
N SER A 326 -8.54 -8.20 7.98
CA SER A 326 -7.26 -7.51 7.74
C SER A 326 -6.16 -8.03 8.64
N ASP A 327 -5.19 -8.77 8.09
CA ASP A 327 -3.95 -9.18 8.77
C ASP A 327 -2.80 -8.28 8.31
N THR A 328 -2.50 -7.27 9.11
CA THR A 328 -1.50 -6.24 8.80
C THR A 328 -0.42 -6.18 9.85
N GLY A 329 0.74 -5.65 9.52
CA GLY A 329 1.75 -5.37 10.53
C GLY A 329 3.06 -4.96 9.92
N ALA A 330 4.17 -5.19 10.63
CA ALA A 330 5.47 -4.75 10.16
C ALA A 330 6.60 -5.65 10.63
N ARG A 331 7.72 -5.62 9.89
CA ARG A 331 8.89 -6.43 10.21
C ARG A 331 10.16 -5.60 10.26
N MET A 332 10.85 -5.60 11.39
CA MET A 332 12.09 -4.85 11.60
C MET A 332 13.25 -5.81 11.84
N ILE A 333 14.16 -5.89 10.87
CA ILE A 333 15.25 -6.87 10.86
C ILE A 333 16.58 -6.15 11.10
N HIS A 334 17.08 -6.22 12.33
CA HIS A 334 18.32 -5.60 12.78
C HIS A 334 19.53 -6.47 12.47
N ASN A 335 20.29 -6.15 11.42
CA ASN A 335 21.45 -6.93 10.98
C ASN A 335 22.80 -6.23 11.25
N ALA A 336 22.78 -5.01 11.77
CA ALA A 336 23.95 -4.17 12.01
C ALA A 336 23.89 -3.48 13.39
N PRO A 337 25.04 -3.01 13.92
CA PRO A 337 25.09 -2.43 15.25
C PRO A 337 24.44 -1.03 15.30
N ASN A 338 23.97 -0.67 16.49
CA ASN A 338 23.32 0.61 16.82
C ASN A 338 22.15 0.95 15.89
N THR A 339 21.40 -0.06 15.45
CA THR A 339 20.21 0.16 14.63
C THR A 339 18.99 0.42 15.52
N THR A 340 18.07 1.27 15.10
CA THR A 340 16.87 1.60 15.88
C THR A 340 15.60 1.39 15.07
N SER A 341 14.56 0.82 15.67
CA SER A 341 13.26 0.72 15.04
C SER A 341 12.10 1.11 15.94
N SER A 342 11.02 1.60 15.32
CA SER A 342 9.76 1.93 15.99
C SER A 342 8.60 1.43 15.14
N ILE A 343 7.69 0.66 15.72
CA ILE A 343 6.44 0.25 15.08
C ILE A 343 5.29 0.77 15.93
N VAL A 344 4.41 1.57 15.33
CA VAL A 344 3.16 2.00 15.93
C VAL A 344 2.04 1.52 15.01
N SER A 345 1.18 0.64 15.53
CA SER A 345 0.02 0.11 14.81
C SER A 345 -1.24 0.50 15.56
N LYS A 346 -2.18 1.15 14.86
CA LYS A 346 -3.46 1.57 15.41
C LYS A 346 -4.60 0.97 14.59
N SER A 347 -5.39 0.11 15.22
CA SER A 347 -6.43 -0.66 14.55
C SER A 347 -7.81 -0.33 15.09
N LEU A 348 -8.82 -0.35 14.22
CA LEU A 348 -10.23 -0.22 14.58
C LEU A 348 -11.04 -1.32 13.91
N CYS A 349 -11.98 -1.92 14.63
CA CYS A 349 -12.91 -2.87 14.05
C CYS A 349 -14.35 -2.70 14.56
N LYS A 350 -15.30 -2.92 13.64
CA LYS A 350 -16.74 -2.85 13.87
C LYS A 350 -17.52 -3.75 12.91
N ASP A 351 -18.81 -3.89 13.14
CA ASP A 351 -19.79 -4.62 12.34
C ASP A 351 -19.40 -6.08 12.07
N GLY A 352 -18.66 -6.71 12.99
CA GLY A 352 -18.12 -8.07 12.83
C GLY A 352 -16.81 -8.15 12.05
N GLY A 353 -16.22 -7.01 11.66
CA GLY A 353 -14.90 -6.94 11.04
C GLY A 353 -13.78 -7.47 11.93
N ARG A 354 -12.73 -7.99 11.29
CA ARG A 354 -11.55 -8.55 11.96
C ARG A 354 -10.29 -7.80 11.55
N VAL A 355 -9.51 -7.39 12.54
CA VAL A 355 -8.25 -6.69 12.31
C VAL A 355 -7.15 -7.27 13.17
N ASP A 356 -6.25 -8.01 12.55
CA ASP A 356 -5.13 -8.64 13.22
C ASP A 356 -3.85 -7.83 12.99
N TYR A 357 -3.06 -7.69 14.05
CA TYR A 357 -1.70 -7.19 13.97
C TYR A 357 -0.72 -8.37 13.97
N ARG A 358 0.21 -8.39 13.00
CA ARG A 358 1.31 -9.36 12.95
C ARG A 358 2.66 -8.67 12.82
N GLY A 359 3.42 -8.69 13.91
CA GLY A 359 4.74 -8.08 13.99
C GLY A 359 5.86 -9.10 13.93
N HIS A 360 6.99 -8.74 13.30
CA HIS A 360 8.24 -9.52 13.44
C HIS A 360 9.44 -8.61 13.67
N VAL A 361 9.99 -8.62 14.88
CA VAL A 361 11.25 -7.94 15.20
C VAL A 361 12.34 -8.96 15.39
N ARG A 362 13.43 -8.81 14.64
CA ARG A 362 14.57 -9.73 14.69
C ARG A 362 15.87 -8.98 14.94
N PHE A 363 16.58 -9.36 15.99
CA PHE A 363 17.95 -8.94 16.25
C PHE A 363 18.92 -10.03 15.83
N GLY A 364 19.61 -9.81 14.71
CA GLY A 364 20.67 -10.68 14.23
C GLY A 364 21.91 -10.65 15.12
N ARG A 365 22.81 -11.62 15.00
CA ARG A 365 24.01 -11.73 15.85
C ARG A 365 24.91 -10.49 15.85
N LYS A 366 24.86 -9.65 14.81
CA LYS A 366 25.68 -8.44 14.63
C LYS A 366 24.97 -7.14 15.04
N SER A 367 23.87 -7.22 15.78
CA SER A 367 23.03 -6.06 16.12
C SER A 367 23.41 -5.38 17.44
N ASP A 368 24.68 -5.35 17.84
CA ASP A 368 25.10 -4.79 19.12
C ASP A 368 24.62 -3.35 19.32
N GLY A 369 24.07 -3.05 20.50
CA GLY A 369 23.56 -1.72 20.86
C GLY A 369 22.28 -1.31 20.13
N SER A 370 21.58 -2.24 19.49
CA SER A 370 20.34 -1.94 18.76
C SER A 370 19.12 -1.91 19.67
N PHE A 371 18.12 -1.13 19.27
CA PHE A 371 16.89 -0.91 20.01
C PHE A 371 15.66 -1.05 19.12
N ALA A 372 14.56 -1.60 19.66
CA ALA A 372 13.26 -1.64 19.00
C ALA A 372 12.14 -1.28 19.97
N HIS A 373 11.20 -0.47 19.53
CA HIS A 373 9.97 -0.16 20.23
C HIS A 373 8.76 -0.57 19.38
N VAL A 374 7.79 -1.24 19.99
CA VAL A 374 6.56 -1.69 19.32
C VAL A 374 5.35 -1.31 20.18
N GLU A 375 4.43 -0.55 19.61
CA GLU A 375 3.15 -0.14 20.20
C GLU A 375 2.02 -0.61 19.28
N CYS A 376 1.13 -1.46 19.80
CA CYS A 376 -0.03 -1.96 19.09
C CYS A 376 -1.30 -1.61 19.87
N ASP A 377 -2.09 -0.69 19.34
CA ASP A 377 -3.38 -0.32 19.94
C ASP A 377 -4.53 -0.75 19.04
N THR A 378 -5.56 -1.35 19.64
CA THR A 378 -6.82 -1.64 18.95
C THR A 378 -8.02 -1.08 19.71
N ILE A 379 -8.97 -0.50 18.97
CA ILE A 379 -10.32 -0.20 19.45
C ILE A 379 -11.32 -1.16 18.79
N ILE A 380 -11.99 -1.98 19.61
CA ILE A 380 -13.12 -2.81 19.19
C ILE A 380 -14.42 -2.07 19.52
N MET A 381 -15.26 -1.83 18.53
CA MET A 381 -16.44 -0.98 18.67
C MET A 381 -17.73 -1.73 19.00
N ASP A 382 -17.76 -3.05 18.84
CA ASP A 382 -18.93 -3.87 19.13
C ASP A 382 -18.54 -5.23 19.77
N ASP A 383 -19.52 -6.11 19.97
CA ASP A 383 -19.31 -7.45 20.53
C ASP A 383 -19.11 -8.55 19.49
N LYS A 384 -19.15 -8.23 18.19
CA LYS A 384 -19.04 -9.20 17.08
C LYS A 384 -17.66 -9.17 16.43
N SER A 385 -17.00 -8.01 16.45
CA SER A 385 -15.67 -7.78 15.90
C SER A 385 -14.59 -8.41 16.75
N ALA A 386 -13.45 -8.70 16.12
CA ALA A 386 -12.30 -9.33 16.77
C ALA A 386 -10.99 -8.70 16.31
N SER A 387 -9.96 -8.88 17.12
CA SER A 387 -8.60 -8.47 16.81
C SER A 387 -7.61 -9.32 17.59
N ASP A 388 -6.69 -9.95 16.88
CA ASP A 388 -5.55 -10.66 17.47
C ASP A 388 -4.26 -9.84 17.27
N THR A 389 -3.42 -9.78 18.31
CA THR A 389 -2.07 -9.20 18.23
C THR A 389 -1.04 -10.31 18.33
N ILE A 390 -0.30 -10.54 17.25
CA ILE A 390 0.57 -11.71 17.06
C ILE A 390 2.02 -11.25 16.87
N PRO A 391 2.77 -11.05 17.97
CA PRO A 391 4.17 -10.63 17.90
C PRO A 391 5.13 -11.81 17.77
N TYR A 392 6.10 -11.67 16.88
CA TYR A 392 7.25 -12.56 16.76
C TYR A 392 8.54 -11.78 17.06
N ASN A 393 9.22 -12.13 18.15
CA ASN A 393 10.45 -11.47 18.56
C ASN A 393 11.59 -12.49 18.59
N GLU A 394 12.57 -12.33 17.70
CA GLU A 394 13.75 -13.21 17.60
C GLU A 394 15.01 -12.45 18.02
N ILE A 395 15.57 -12.79 19.19
CA ILE A 395 16.76 -12.12 19.74
C ILE A 395 17.97 -13.06 19.69
N LEU A 396 18.91 -12.77 18.77
CA LEU A 396 20.15 -13.55 18.60
C LEU A 396 21.42 -12.84 19.11
N ASN A 397 21.27 -11.67 19.74
CA ASN A 397 22.36 -10.88 20.33
C ASN A 397 21.96 -10.47 21.76
N GLY A 398 22.88 -10.61 22.73
CA GLY A 398 22.62 -10.32 24.15
C GLY A 398 22.77 -8.86 24.56
N ASN A 399 23.23 -7.99 23.66
CA ASN A 399 23.45 -6.56 23.87
C ASN A 399 22.48 -5.74 23.01
N VAL A 400 21.18 -5.98 23.21
CA VAL A 400 20.09 -5.23 22.54
C VAL A 400 19.02 -4.88 23.56
N SER A 401 18.11 -3.99 23.20
CA SER A 401 16.95 -3.65 24.01
C SER A 401 15.69 -3.63 23.16
N MET A 402 14.59 -4.12 23.71
CA MET A 402 13.32 -4.18 23.01
C MET A 402 12.17 -3.92 23.98
N GLU A 403 11.23 -3.10 23.54
CA GLU A 403 9.96 -2.84 24.20
C GLU A 403 8.82 -3.24 23.26
N HIS A 404 7.84 -3.95 23.79
CA HIS A 404 6.63 -4.32 23.06
C HIS A 404 5.42 -4.15 23.97
N GLU A 405 4.52 -3.26 23.57
CA GLU A 405 3.28 -2.95 24.26
C GLU A 405 2.11 -3.20 23.31
N ALA A 406 1.09 -3.87 23.82
CA ALA A 406 -0.14 -4.15 23.08
C ALA A 406 -1.35 -3.87 23.97
N LYS A 407 -2.30 -3.11 23.46
CA LYS A 407 -3.53 -2.72 24.15
C LYS A 407 -4.73 -2.90 23.25
N VAL A 408 -5.63 -3.79 23.66
CA VAL A 408 -6.96 -3.91 23.07
C VAL A 408 -7.95 -3.23 24.01
N SER A 409 -8.75 -2.32 23.49
CA SER A 409 -9.71 -1.55 24.27
C SER A 409 -11.06 -1.46 23.55
N LYS A 410 -12.12 -1.25 24.34
CA LYS A 410 -13.39 -0.74 23.81
C LYS A 410 -13.40 0.78 23.90
N ILE A 411 -14.32 1.42 23.19
CA ILE A 411 -14.58 2.85 23.38
C ILE A 411 -14.89 3.09 24.87
N SER A 412 -14.20 4.06 25.47
CA SER A 412 -14.37 4.38 26.89
C SER A 412 -15.77 4.97 27.12
N GLU A 413 -16.62 4.22 27.81
CA GLU A 413 -17.95 4.69 28.23
C GLU A 413 -17.86 5.98 29.06
N GLU A 414 -16.80 6.13 29.86
CA GLU A 414 -16.56 7.36 30.63
C GLU A 414 -16.27 8.56 29.73
N GLN A 415 -15.41 8.40 28.72
CA GLN A 415 -15.13 9.46 27.75
C GLN A 415 -16.37 9.81 26.93
N LEU A 416 -17.13 8.79 26.50
CA LEU A 416 -18.36 8.95 25.74
C LEU A 416 -19.41 9.70 26.58
N TYR A 417 -19.66 9.24 27.80
CA TYR A 417 -20.59 9.89 28.74
C TYR A 417 -20.16 11.33 29.05
N TYR A 418 -18.86 11.58 29.24
CA TYR A 418 -18.34 12.92 29.47
C TYR A 418 -18.66 13.86 28.30
N LEU A 419 -18.37 13.45 27.06
CA LEU A 419 -18.67 14.25 25.86
C LEU A 419 -20.18 14.47 25.69
N MET A 420 -20.98 13.41 25.89
CA MET A 420 -22.44 13.49 25.84
C MET A 420 -23.02 14.42 26.91
N SER A 421 -22.44 14.44 28.11
CA SER A 421 -22.82 15.37 29.19
C SER A 421 -22.58 16.85 28.83
N ARG A 422 -21.77 17.11 27.79
CA ARG A 422 -21.54 18.46 27.23
C ARG A 422 -22.45 18.79 26.06
N GLY A 423 -23.46 17.96 25.80
CA GLY A 423 -24.45 18.15 24.74
C GLY A 423 -23.99 17.68 23.36
N ILE A 424 -22.88 16.94 23.28
CA ILE A 424 -22.38 16.34 22.04
C ILE A 424 -23.17 15.04 21.79
N PRO A 425 -23.83 14.86 20.64
CA PRO A 425 -24.50 13.60 20.32
C PRO A 425 -23.53 12.42 20.35
N GLU A 426 -24.02 11.23 20.71
CA GLU A 426 -23.21 10.01 20.85
C GLU A 426 -22.37 9.70 19.60
N GLU A 427 -22.98 9.76 18.42
CA GLU A 427 -22.30 9.59 17.13
C GLU A 427 -21.10 10.53 16.98
N ARG A 428 -21.30 11.82 17.30
CA ARG A 428 -20.24 12.82 17.21
C ARG A 428 -19.17 12.64 18.29
N ALA A 429 -19.55 12.19 19.47
CA ALA A 429 -18.62 11.90 20.56
C ALA A 429 -17.71 10.71 20.22
N THR A 430 -18.29 9.63 19.68
CA THR A 430 -17.56 8.47 19.18
C THR A 430 -16.59 8.86 18.07
N GLU A 431 -17.03 9.66 17.10
CA GLU A 431 -16.17 10.21 16.05
C GLU A 431 -14.97 10.97 16.65
N MET A 432 -15.19 11.85 17.64
CA MET A 432 -14.11 12.61 18.28
C MET A 432 -13.08 11.71 18.98
N ILE A 433 -13.53 10.63 19.64
CA ILE A 433 -12.63 9.67 20.30
C ILE A 433 -11.77 8.93 19.27
N VAL A 434 -12.40 8.42 18.20
CA VAL A 434 -11.72 7.73 17.10
C VAL A 434 -10.73 8.66 16.40
N MET A 435 -11.12 9.90 16.13
CA MET A 435 -10.25 10.91 15.50
C MET A 435 -9.05 11.26 16.38
N GLY A 436 -9.23 11.32 17.70
CA GLY A 436 -8.11 11.46 18.64
C GLY A 436 -7.18 10.24 18.63
N PHE A 437 -7.73 9.04 18.45
CA PHE A 437 -6.96 7.80 18.35
C PHE A 437 -6.11 7.73 17.08
N VAL A 438 -6.66 8.12 15.93
CA VAL A 438 -5.95 8.13 14.64
C VAL A 438 -5.09 9.39 14.42
N GLU A 439 -5.16 10.37 15.32
CA GLU A 439 -4.47 11.67 15.21
C GLU A 439 -2.97 11.54 14.86
N PRO A 440 -2.17 10.63 15.48
CA PRO A 440 -0.75 10.49 15.16
C PRO A 440 -0.49 10.21 13.69
N PHE A 441 -1.37 9.46 13.02
CA PHE A 441 -1.27 9.19 11.58
C PHE A 441 -1.67 10.40 10.73
N THR A 442 -2.80 11.03 11.06
CA THR A 442 -3.28 12.19 10.31
C THR A 442 -2.26 13.33 10.26
N LYS A 443 -1.43 13.47 11.30
CA LYS A 443 -0.34 14.45 11.39
C LYS A 443 0.83 14.17 10.44
N GLU A 444 1.03 12.91 10.06
CA GLU A 444 2.11 12.50 9.16
C GLU A 444 1.74 12.64 7.68
N LEU A 445 0.46 12.87 7.37
CA LEU A 445 -0.03 13.01 6.01
C LEU A 445 0.02 14.47 5.53
N PRO A 446 0.21 14.70 4.22
CA PRO A 446 -0.08 16.01 3.64
C PRO A 446 -1.54 16.40 3.90
N MET A 447 -1.80 17.71 4.03
CA MET A 447 -3.10 18.25 4.46
C MET A 447 -4.28 17.72 3.62
N GLU A 448 -4.09 17.58 2.31
CA GLU A 448 -5.09 17.08 1.36
C GLU A 448 -5.54 15.66 1.72
N TYR A 449 -4.58 14.75 1.92
CA TYR A 449 -4.82 13.37 2.32
C TYR A 449 -5.34 13.23 3.75
N ALA A 450 -4.91 14.10 4.68
CA ALA A 450 -5.45 14.11 6.04
C ALA A 450 -6.95 14.44 6.04
N VAL A 451 -7.38 15.39 5.20
CA VAL A 451 -8.80 15.74 5.04
C VAL A 451 -9.59 14.60 4.40
N GLU A 452 -9.02 13.92 3.40
CA GLU A 452 -9.65 12.76 2.77
C GLU A 452 -9.80 11.58 3.75
N LEU A 453 -8.74 11.23 4.49
CA LEU A 453 -8.78 10.19 5.50
C LEU A 453 -9.86 10.46 6.55
N ASN A 454 -9.99 11.70 7.02
CA ASN A 454 -11.05 12.08 7.97
C ASN A 454 -12.45 11.84 7.39
N ARG A 455 -12.65 12.12 6.10
CA ARG A 455 -13.94 11.82 5.42
C ARG A 455 -14.17 10.32 5.28
N LEU A 456 -13.13 9.55 4.95
CA LEU A 456 -13.23 8.10 4.79
C LEU A 456 -13.52 7.40 6.11
N ILE A 457 -12.84 7.80 7.19
CA ILE A 457 -13.14 7.30 8.53
C ILE A 457 -14.58 7.67 8.90
N ASN A 458 -15.02 8.90 8.69
CA ASN A 458 -16.40 9.30 8.97
C ASN A 458 -17.43 8.48 8.20
N TYR A 459 -17.18 8.22 6.91
CA TYR A 459 -18.04 7.37 6.09
C TYR A 459 -18.10 5.94 6.63
N GLN A 460 -16.94 5.36 6.95
CA GLN A 460 -16.87 4.05 7.57
C GLN A 460 -17.60 4.02 8.92
N MET A 461 -17.64 5.14 9.65
CA MET A 461 -18.28 5.26 10.96
C MET A 461 -19.81 5.51 10.88
N GLU A 462 -20.39 5.79 9.71
CA GLU A 462 -21.84 5.95 9.58
C GLU A 462 -22.58 4.69 10.06
N GLY A 463 -23.62 4.87 10.87
CA GLY A 463 -24.43 3.77 11.42
C GLY A 463 -23.78 2.97 12.56
N SER A 464 -22.61 3.38 13.07
CA SER A 464 -21.90 2.66 14.15
C SER A 464 -22.49 2.89 15.55
N VAL A 465 -23.57 3.67 15.65
CA VAL A 465 -24.35 3.87 16.88
C VAL A 465 -25.74 3.29 16.64
N GLY A 466 -25.94 2.05 17.07
CA GLY A 466 -27.19 1.29 16.86
C GLY A 466 -27.17 -0.09 17.50
#